data_AF-A0A927CPN2-F1
#
_entry.id   AF-A0A927CPN2-F1
#
_cell.length_a   1.000
_cell.length_b   1.000
_cell.length_c   1.000
_cell.angle_alpha   90.00
_cell.angle_beta   90.00
_cell.angle_gamma   90.00
#
_symmetry.space_group_name_H-M   'P 1'
#
loop_
_entity.id
_entity.type
_entity.pdbx_description
1 polymer ?
#
loop_
_entity_poly.entity_id
_entity_poly.type
_entity_poly.pdbx_seq_one_letter_code
_entity_poly.pdbx_strand_id
1 'polypeptide(L)'
;MNPGFMSLWIMLIMIILLATGWKPYLAPDLSRPAMTLFGIVMLALLPVSAWWSPMRESMHVGIHVSVCFLLLAGLLAFWGEEQWSYKSYLALCAIMIAVIWGFVRKIYSYDPVFYWLGPVWDAPLLAGVLCGAFSSSAKHQFGMLIWGAVLGEWLNTLLQARGYTAWIGTLSWWDGFWIAVATARLFAFALKLLRAALSKLGILFWHMKGGRSS
;
A
#
# COMPACT_ATOMS: atom_id res chain seq x y z
N MET A 1 -20.21 -6.36 1.43
CA MET A 1 -19.24 -7.14 0.64
C MET A 1 -18.64 -8.21 1.52
N ASN A 2 -18.43 -9.42 1.01
CA ASN A 2 -17.83 -10.49 1.82
C ASN A 2 -16.37 -10.13 2.16
N PRO A 3 -15.99 -10.08 3.44
CA PRO A 3 -14.62 -9.80 3.84
C PRO A 3 -13.65 -10.78 3.19
N GLY A 4 -12.56 -10.27 2.61
CA GLY A 4 -11.50 -11.08 1.99
C GLY A 4 -11.69 -11.34 0.50
N PHE A 5 -12.85 -10.97 -0.08
CA PHE A 5 -13.12 -11.23 -1.49
C PHE A 5 -12.15 -10.48 -2.42
N MET A 6 -11.90 -9.19 -2.15
CA MET A 6 -10.99 -8.39 -2.98
C MET A 6 -9.55 -8.86 -2.83
N SER A 7 -9.15 -9.22 -1.61
CA SER A 7 -7.85 -9.80 -1.32
C SER A 7 -7.61 -11.03 -2.18
N LEU A 8 -8.56 -11.98 -2.19
CA LEU A 8 -8.45 -13.20 -2.99
C LEU A 8 -8.34 -12.89 -4.49
N TRP A 9 -9.17 -11.99 -4.99
CA TRP A 9 -9.14 -11.57 -6.40
C TRP A 9 -7.81 -10.93 -6.79
N ILE A 10 -7.33 -9.96 -6.01
CA ILE A 10 -6.07 -9.26 -6.27
C ILE A 10 -4.89 -10.24 -6.17
N MET A 11 -4.88 -11.10 -5.15
CA MET A 11 -3.83 -12.12 -5.00
C MET A 11 -3.84 -13.11 -6.17
N LEU A 12 -5.01 -13.55 -6.63
CA LEU A 12 -5.13 -14.45 -7.79
C LEU A 12 -4.57 -13.80 -9.06
N ILE A 13 -4.95 -12.55 -9.35
CA ILE A 13 -4.42 -11.78 -10.48
C ILE A 13 -2.90 -11.63 -10.36
N MET A 14 -2.40 -11.29 -9.17
CA MET A 14 -0.97 -11.19 -8.91
C MET A 14 -0.24 -12.50 -9.15
N ILE A 15 -0.80 -13.65 -8.72
CA ILE A 15 -0.22 -14.98 -8.98
C ILE A 15 -0.16 -15.24 -10.48
N ILE A 16 -1.23 -14.98 -11.22
CA ILE A 16 -1.26 -15.16 -12.69
C ILE A 16 -0.21 -14.29 -13.37
N LEU A 17 -0.09 -13.02 -12.99
CA LEU A 17 0.91 -12.10 -13.55
C LEU A 17 2.34 -12.55 -13.22
N LEU A 18 2.58 -13.02 -12.00
CA LEU A 18 3.90 -13.53 -11.61
C LEU A 18 4.25 -14.82 -12.36
N ALA A 19 3.29 -15.74 -12.53
CA ALA A 19 3.45 -16.99 -13.29
C ALA A 19 3.70 -16.73 -14.78
N THR A 20 3.05 -15.73 -15.36
CA THR A 20 3.21 -15.33 -16.76
C THR A 20 4.45 -14.45 -17.03
N GLY A 21 5.29 -14.22 -16.02
CA GLY A 21 6.59 -13.56 -16.20
C GLY A 21 6.59 -12.04 -16.02
N TRP A 22 5.51 -11.43 -15.55
CA TRP A 22 5.41 -9.97 -15.34
C TRP A 22 6.17 -9.45 -14.10
N LYS A 23 6.88 -10.33 -13.40
CA LYS A 23 7.69 -10.00 -12.21
C LYS A 23 8.62 -8.78 -12.40
N PRO A 24 9.34 -8.60 -13.52
CA PRO A 24 10.19 -7.41 -13.72
C PRO A 24 9.43 -6.09 -13.72
N TYR A 25 8.15 -6.10 -14.08
CA TYR A 25 7.32 -4.89 -14.13
C TYR A 25 6.63 -4.62 -12.79
N LEU A 26 6.18 -5.66 -12.10
CA LEU A 26 5.46 -5.55 -10.84
C LEU A 26 6.39 -5.34 -9.64
N ALA A 27 7.48 -6.09 -9.58
CA ALA A 27 8.37 -6.16 -8.44
C ALA A 27 9.83 -6.43 -8.88
N PRO A 28 10.45 -5.49 -9.64
CA PRO A 28 11.83 -5.66 -10.11
C PRO A 28 12.81 -5.87 -8.96
N ASP A 29 12.63 -5.11 -7.87
CA ASP A 29 13.57 -4.99 -6.75
C ASP A 29 13.48 -6.13 -5.72
N LEU A 30 12.51 -7.05 -5.87
CA LEU A 30 12.27 -8.14 -4.94
C LEU A 30 12.81 -9.46 -5.50
N SER A 31 13.50 -10.24 -4.66
CA SER A 31 13.94 -11.58 -5.06
C SER A 31 12.72 -12.52 -5.13
N ARG A 32 12.66 -13.36 -6.17
CA ARG A 32 11.62 -14.40 -6.30
C ARG A 32 11.52 -15.28 -5.03
N PRO A 33 12.64 -15.79 -4.44
CA PRO A 33 12.53 -16.63 -3.25
C PRO A 33 11.99 -15.87 -2.04
N ALA A 34 12.31 -14.57 -1.87
CA ALA A 34 11.74 -13.78 -0.78
C ALA A 34 10.23 -13.59 -0.96
N MET A 35 9.75 -13.32 -2.19
CA MET A 35 8.33 -13.19 -2.48
C MET A 35 7.56 -14.49 -2.20
N THR A 36 8.11 -15.64 -2.62
CA THR A 36 7.47 -16.94 -2.39
C THR A 36 7.47 -17.30 -0.91
N LEU A 37 8.58 -17.10 -0.20
CA LEU A 37 8.66 -17.35 1.24
C LEU A 37 7.67 -16.46 2.00
N PHE A 38 7.63 -15.17 1.68
CA PHE A 38 6.68 -14.23 2.25
C PHE A 38 5.23 -14.69 2.03
N GLY A 39 4.88 -15.11 0.81
CA GLY A 39 3.55 -15.63 0.49
C GLY A 39 3.19 -16.88 1.28
N ILE A 40 4.10 -17.85 1.38
CA ILE A 40 3.89 -19.09 2.14
C ILE A 40 3.66 -18.78 3.63
N VAL A 41 4.52 -17.95 4.22
CA VAL A 41 4.40 -17.57 5.64
C VAL A 41 3.09 -16.82 5.89
N MET A 42 2.69 -15.90 5.00
CA MET A 42 1.41 -15.21 5.12
C MET A 42 0.23 -16.16 5.07
N LEU A 43 0.19 -17.07 4.09
CA LEU A 43 -0.89 -18.06 3.97
C LEU A 43 -0.95 -18.98 5.19
N ALA A 44 0.19 -19.36 5.77
CA ALA A 44 0.25 -20.15 6.98
C ALA A 44 -0.25 -19.39 8.22
N LEU A 45 -0.06 -18.07 8.27
CA LEU A 45 -0.46 -17.22 9.40
C LEU A 45 -1.92 -16.76 9.34
N LEU A 46 -2.53 -16.65 8.16
CA LEU A 46 -3.94 -16.23 8.01
C LEU A 46 -4.96 -17.08 8.79
N PRO A 47 -4.88 -18.42 8.86
CA PRO A 47 -5.83 -19.23 9.64
C PRO A 47 -5.56 -19.23 11.15
N VAL A 48 -4.42 -18.71 11.60
CA VAL A 48 -4.04 -18.74 13.03
C VAL A 48 -4.85 -17.70 13.77
N SER A 49 -5.78 -18.11 14.65
CA SER A 49 -6.64 -17.20 15.43
C SER A 49 -5.93 -16.49 16.59
N ALA A 50 -4.68 -16.04 16.39
CA ALA A 50 -3.88 -15.35 17.40
C ALA A 50 -4.04 -13.84 17.27
N TRP A 51 -4.71 -13.24 18.26
CA TRP A 51 -4.94 -11.80 18.36
C TRP A 51 -4.23 -11.22 19.57
N TRP A 52 -3.51 -10.12 19.36
CA TRP A 52 -2.82 -9.38 20.40
C TRP A 52 -3.45 -7.99 20.57
N SER A 53 -3.71 -7.59 21.82
CA SER A 53 -4.31 -6.29 22.15
C SER A 53 -3.38 -5.53 23.10
N PRO A 54 -2.43 -4.73 22.58
CA PRO A 54 -1.37 -4.12 23.38
C PRO A 54 -1.85 -3.12 24.44
N MET A 55 -3.04 -2.51 24.26
CA MET A 55 -3.54 -1.43 25.12
C MET A 55 -5.01 -1.63 25.51
N ARG A 56 -5.36 -2.83 26.02
CA ARG A 56 -6.76 -3.24 26.24
C ARG A 56 -7.60 -2.27 27.10
N GLU A 57 -6.95 -1.51 28.01
CA GLU A 57 -7.61 -0.56 28.92
C GLU A 57 -7.78 0.85 28.35
N SER A 58 -6.92 1.29 27.42
CA SER A 58 -6.92 2.67 26.89
C SER A 58 -7.29 2.75 25.40
N MET A 59 -7.04 1.70 24.61
CA MET A 59 -7.33 1.64 23.18
C MET A 59 -7.77 0.23 22.76
N HIS A 60 -8.97 0.12 22.18
CA HIS A 60 -9.49 -1.13 21.67
C HIS A 60 -8.93 -1.45 20.27
N VAL A 61 -7.65 -1.79 20.21
CA VAL A 61 -6.96 -2.23 18.98
C VAL A 61 -6.61 -3.71 19.10
N GLY A 62 -7.20 -4.54 18.24
CA GLY A 62 -6.83 -5.94 18.06
C GLY A 62 -5.91 -6.09 16.85
N ILE A 63 -4.71 -6.62 17.06
CA ILE A 63 -3.71 -6.86 16.01
C ILE A 63 -3.57 -8.36 15.80
N HIS A 64 -3.76 -8.81 14.56
CA HIS A 64 -3.55 -10.20 14.17
C HIS A 64 -2.05 -10.53 14.03
N VAL A 65 -1.64 -11.77 14.32
CA VAL A 65 -0.24 -12.22 14.19
C VAL A 65 0.36 -11.99 12.80
N SER A 66 -0.44 -12.10 11.74
CA SER A 66 -0.01 -11.84 10.37
C SER A 66 0.44 -10.38 10.15
N VAL A 67 -0.14 -9.44 10.90
CA VAL A 67 0.21 -8.02 10.84
C VAL A 67 1.55 -7.76 11.52
N CYS A 68 1.87 -8.46 12.61
CA CYS A 68 3.20 -8.40 13.21
C CYS A 68 4.29 -8.85 12.23
N PHE A 69 4.02 -9.93 11.49
CA PHE A 69 4.92 -10.37 10.42
C PHE A 69 5.00 -9.36 9.26
N LEU A 70 3.88 -8.73 8.87
CA LEU A 70 3.90 -7.63 7.89
C LEU A 70 4.79 -6.48 8.37
N LEU A 71 4.65 -6.03 9.62
CA LEU A 71 5.42 -4.91 10.16
C LEU A 71 6.93 -5.21 10.13
N LEU A 72 7.32 -6.43 10.51
CA LEU A 72 8.70 -6.90 10.39
C LEU A 72 9.17 -6.88 8.94
N ALA A 73 8.36 -7.39 8.00
CA ALA A 73 8.67 -7.32 6.57
C ALA A 73 8.78 -5.86 6.06
N GLY A 74 7.96 -4.95 6.59
CA GLY A 74 8.02 -3.52 6.29
C GLY A 74 9.31 -2.85 6.80
N LEU A 75 9.83 -3.25 7.97
CA LEU A 75 11.15 -2.79 8.44
C LEU A 75 12.27 -3.27 7.51
N LEU A 76 12.22 -4.54 7.12
CA LEU A 76 13.18 -5.11 6.17
C LEU A 76 13.09 -4.42 4.80
N ALA A 77 11.92 -3.90 4.42
CA ALA A 77 11.76 -3.11 3.20
C ALA A 77 12.57 -1.80 3.21
N PHE A 78 12.80 -1.20 4.38
CA PHE A 78 13.66 -0.03 4.55
C PHE A 78 15.13 -0.38 4.87
N TRP A 79 15.44 -1.66 5.06
CA TRP A 79 16.79 -2.13 5.33
C TRP A 79 17.61 -2.17 4.04
N GLY A 80 18.79 -1.56 4.06
CA GLY A 80 19.70 -1.47 2.91
C GLY A 80 20.76 -0.39 3.08
N GLU A 81 21.63 -0.24 2.09
CA GLU A 81 22.75 0.72 2.07
C GLU A 81 22.32 2.15 1.70
N GLU A 82 21.02 2.41 1.67
CA GLU A 82 20.48 3.73 1.37
C GLU A 82 20.86 4.75 2.45
N GLN A 83 21.09 5.99 1.99
CA GLN A 83 21.39 7.12 2.85
C GLN A 83 20.28 7.33 3.90
N TRP A 84 20.68 7.69 5.11
CA TRP A 84 19.75 7.89 6.22
C TRP A 84 18.68 8.96 5.92
N SER A 85 19.04 10.01 5.15
CA SER A 85 18.09 11.03 4.69
C SER A 85 16.99 10.48 3.78
N TYR A 86 17.29 9.49 2.95
CA TYR A 86 16.26 8.87 2.11
C TYR A 86 15.32 7.97 2.94
N LYS A 87 15.87 7.25 3.92
CA LYS A 87 15.07 6.44 4.86
C LYS A 87 14.11 7.31 5.69
N SER A 88 14.58 8.47 6.17
CA SER A 88 13.72 9.40 6.90
C SER A 88 12.63 10.01 6.00
N TYR A 89 12.94 10.30 4.73
CA TYR A 89 11.94 10.69 3.74
C TYR A 89 10.85 9.62 3.56
N LEU A 90 11.23 8.35 3.41
CA LEU A 90 10.27 7.24 3.29
C LEU A 90 9.41 7.09 4.56
N ALA A 91 10.01 7.26 5.74
CA ALA A 91 9.27 7.24 7.01
C ALA A 91 8.25 8.39 7.10
N LEU A 92 8.64 9.61 6.72
CA LEU A 92 7.72 10.76 6.65
C LEU A 92 6.57 10.51 5.67
N CYS A 93 6.86 9.91 4.51
CA CYS A 93 5.85 9.53 3.53
C CYS A 93 4.88 8.47 4.10
N ALA A 94 5.38 7.46 4.81
CA ALA A 94 4.55 6.45 5.47
C ALA A 94 3.65 7.06 6.55
N ILE A 95 4.17 8.01 7.34
CA ILE A 95 3.38 8.76 8.33
C ILE A 95 2.29 9.58 7.65
N MET A 96 2.61 10.27 6.54
CA MET A 96 1.61 11.05 5.81
C MET A 96 0.52 10.16 5.22
N ILE A 97 0.87 8.98 4.70
CA ILE A 97 -0.11 7.97 4.26
C ILE A 97 -0.99 7.52 5.44
N ALA A 98 -0.41 7.28 6.62
CA ALA A 98 -1.16 6.92 7.82
C ALA A 98 -2.16 8.00 8.23
N VAL A 99 -1.72 9.26 8.24
CA VAL A 99 -2.54 10.43 8.51
C VAL A 99 -3.74 10.44 7.55
N ILE A 100 -3.49 10.39 6.25
CA ILE A 100 -4.56 10.45 5.25
C ILE A 100 -5.52 9.25 5.36
N TRP A 101 -5.00 8.04 5.54
CA TRP A 101 -5.81 6.84 5.74
C TRP A 101 -6.73 6.97 6.95
N GLY A 102 -6.19 7.42 8.09
CA GLY A 102 -6.95 7.59 9.34
C GLY A 102 -7.97 8.72 9.27
N PHE A 103 -7.58 9.89 8.74
CA PHE A 103 -8.45 11.06 8.63
C PHE A 103 -9.60 10.86 7.65
N VAL A 104 -9.38 10.22 6.49
CA VAL A 104 -10.47 9.93 5.54
C VAL A 104 -11.53 9.06 6.21
N ARG A 105 -11.13 8.01 6.93
CA ARG A 105 -12.07 7.16 7.68
C ARG A 105 -12.77 7.91 8.81
N LYS A 106 -12.10 8.86 9.44
CA LYS A 106 -12.69 9.72 10.46
C LYS A 106 -13.72 10.71 9.88
N ILE A 107 -13.43 11.32 8.74
CA ILE A 107 -14.38 12.20 8.05
C ILE A 107 -15.64 11.43 7.68
N TYR A 108 -15.47 10.22 7.16
CA TYR A 108 -16.55 9.32 6.76
C TYR A 108 -17.41 8.79 7.90
N SER A 109 -16.93 8.83 9.14
CA SER A 109 -17.77 8.50 10.31
C SER A 109 -18.61 9.68 10.79
N TYR A 110 -18.30 10.91 10.37
CA TYR A 110 -19.13 12.09 10.66
C TYR A 110 -20.12 12.41 9.55
N ASP A 111 -19.69 12.34 8.29
CA ASP A 111 -20.53 12.72 7.16
C ASP A 111 -20.39 11.73 5.98
N PRO A 112 -21.44 10.95 5.66
CA PRO A 112 -21.43 9.99 4.56
C PRO A 112 -21.52 10.64 3.17
N VAL A 113 -21.79 11.95 3.06
CA VAL A 113 -21.93 12.64 1.77
C VAL A 113 -20.62 12.64 0.97
N PHE A 114 -19.48 12.46 1.63
CA PHE A 114 -18.16 12.43 0.98
C PHE A 114 -17.74 11.04 0.45
N TYR A 115 -18.63 10.04 0.44
CA TYR A 115 -18.32 8.73 -0.14
C TYR A 115 -18.18 8.83 -1.65
N TRP A 116 -17.06 8.36 -2.19
CA TRP A 116 -16.84 8.38 -3.63
C TRP A 116 -17.19 7.04 -4.26
N LEU A 117 -16.54 5.97 -3.82
CA LEU A 117 -16.90 4.58 -4.16
C LEU A 117 -17.40 3.83 -2.93
N GLY A 118 -16.82 4.12 -1.77
CA GLY A 118 -17.29 3.62 -0.49
C GLY A 118 -16.26 3.79 0.62
N PRO A 119 -16.71 3.85 1.89
CA PRO A 119 -15.85 4.22 3.02
C PRO A 119 -14.71 3.24 3.27
N VAL A 120 -14.85 1.98 2.83
CA VAL A 120 -13.82 0.95 2.95
C VAL A 120 -12.75 1.07 1.86
N TRP A 121 -13.08 1.67 0.70
CA TRP A 121 -12.24 1.68 -0.49
C TRP A 121 -11.47 2.98 -0.66
N ASP A 122 -12.12 4.12 -0.42
CA ASP A 122 -11.56 5.43 -0.80
C ASP A 122 -10.27 5.75 -0.03
N ALA A 123 -10.21 5.43 1.27
CA ALA A 123 -8.99 5.60 2.08
C ALA A 123 -7.80 4.77 1.55
N PRO A 124 -7.95 3.43 1.33
CA PRO A 124 -6.91 2.64 0.67
C PRO A 124 -6.53 3.09 -0.73
N LEU A 125 -7.50 3.50 -1.55
CA LEU A 125 -7.24 3.99 -2.92
C LEU A 125 -6.37 5.25 -2.87
N LEU A 126 -6.74 6.23 -2.05
CA LEU A 126 -5.99 7.48 -1.93
C LEU A 126 -4.58 7.23 -1.37
N ALA A 127 -4.45 6.39 -0.34
CA ALA A 127 -3.17 5.96 0.19
C ALA A 127 -2.29 5.27 -0.86
N GLY A 128 -2.89 4.41 -1.69
CA GLY A 128 -2.23 3.75 -2.80
C GLY A 128 -1.73 4.74 -3.86
N VAL A 129 -2.57 5.68 -4.30
CA VAL A 129 -2.19 6.73 -5.26
C VAL A 129 -1.00 7.55 -4.75
N LEU A 130 -1.07 8.01 -3.49
CA LEU A 130 0.01 8.80 -2.88
C LEU A 130 1.30 7.99 -2.73
N CYS A 131 1.20 6.74 -2.30
CA CYS A 131 2.35 5.85 -2.23
C CYS A 131 3.01 5.64 -3.59
N GLY A 132 2.20 5.45 -4.65
CA GLY A 132 2.68 5.36 -6.03
C GLY A 132 3.33 6.65 -6.53
N ALA A 133 2.93 7.81 -6.00
CA ALA A 133 3.53 9.11 -6.31
C ALA A 133 4.90 9.31 -5.62
N PHE A 134 5.04 8.88 -4.36
CA PHE A 134 6.26 9.11 -3.56
C PHE A 134 7.42 8.20 -3.92
N SER A 135 7.15 6.94 -4.29
CA SER A 135 8.20 6.00 -4.65
C SER A 135 7.80 5.14 -5.83
N SER A 136 8.76 4.85 -6.70
CA SER A 136 8.61 3.90 -7.81
C SER A 136 9.19 2.52 -7.51
N SER A 137 9.94 2.39 -6.40
CA SER A 137 10.55 1.14 -5.93
C SER A 137 9.49 0.24 -5.32
N ALA A 138 9.50 -1.02 -5.72
CA ALA A 138 8.48 -1.94 -5.28
C ALA A 138 8.56 -2.25 -3.79
N LYS A 139 9.79 -2.42 -3.32
CA LYS A 139 10.13 -2.67 -1.93
C LYS A 139 9.65 -1.51 -1.04
N HIS A 140 9.94 -0.27 -1.41
CA HIS A 140 9.62 0.91 -0.58
C HIS A 140 8.11 1.18 -0.52
N GLN A 141 7.41 1.04 -1.65
CA GLN A 141 5.95 1.18 -1.66
C GLN A 141 5.28 0.20 -0.70
N PHE A 142 5.73 -1.04 -0.68
CA PHE A 142 5.19 -2.07 0.21
C PHE A 142 5.44 -1.72 1.69
N GLY A 143 6.66 -1.33 2.05
CA GLY A 143 6.99 -0.89 3.40
C GLY A 143 6.15 0.31 3.85
N MET A 144 6.05 1.35 3.01
CA MET A 144 5.25 2.54 3.29
C MET A 144 3.76 2.22 3.47
N LEU A 145 3.19 1.33 2.67
CA LEU A 145 1.79 0.95 2.78
C LEU A 145 1.50 0.11 4.02
N ILE A 146 2.40 -0.81 4.41
CA ILE A 146 2.24 -1.60 5.64
C ILE A 146 2.16 -0.66 6.84
N TRP A 147 3.19 0.19 6.98
CA TRP A 147 3.27 1.11 8.11
C TRP A 147 2.14 2.14 8.05
N GLY A 148 1.85 2.67 6.86
CA GLY A 148 0.74 3.59 6.62
C GLY A 148 -0.62 3.02 7.02
N ALA A 149 -0.93 1.79 6.59
CA ALA A 149 -2.21 1.16 6.90
C ALA A 149 -2.34 0.84 8.41
N VAL A 150 -1.30 0.31 9.04
CA VAL A 150 -1.35 -0.02 10.49
C VAL A 150 -1.43 1.25 11.34
N LEU A 151 -0.56 2.23 11.10
CA LEU A 151 -0.57 3.50 11.82
C LEU A 151 -1.85 4.30 11.53
N GLY A 152 -2.40 4.19 10.32
CA GLY A 152 -3.65 4.85 9.94
C GLY A 152 -4.87 4.27 10.67
N GLU A 153 -4.95 2.94 10.82
CA GLU A 153 -5.98 2.33 11.68
C GLU A 153 -5.80 2.75 13.14
N TRP A 154 -4.55 2.77 13.63
CA TRP A 154 -4.26 3.23 14.98
C TRP A 154 -4.73 4.67 15.17
N LEU A 155 -4.36 5.58 14.26
CA LEU A 155 -4.78 6.97 14.30
C LEU A 155 -6.31 7.11 14.27
N ASN A 156 -7.00 6.32 13.44
CA ASN A 156 -8.45 6.32 13.40
C ASN A 156 -9.06 5.91 14.77
N THR A 157 -8.48 4.92 15.47
CA THR A 157 -8.95 4.58 16.83
C THR A 157 -8.72 5.69 17.84
N LEU A 158 -7.58 6.39 17.75
CA LEU A 158 -7.26 7.53 18.60
C LEU A 158 -8.27 8.68 18.42
N LEU A 159 -8.61 8.98 17.16
CA LEU A 159 -9.54 10.05 16.81
C LEU A 159 -11.00 9.71 17.16
N GLN A 160 -11.36 8.43 17.26
CA GLN A 160 -12.73 7.96 17.56
C GLN A 160 -12.88 7.46 19.01
N ALA A 161 -12.09 8.00 19.95
CA ALA A 161 -12.02 7.53 21.33
C ALA A 161 -13.36 7.00 21.89
N ARG A 162 -13.37 5.70 22.25
CA ARG A 162 -14.48 4.89 22.81
C ARG A 162 -15.61 4.44 21.85
N GLY A 163 -15.65 4.90 20.60
CA GLY A 163 -16.70 4.52 19.64
C GLY A 163 -16.34 3.42 18.63
N TYR A 164 -15.04 3.13 18.46
CA TYR A 164 -14.56 2.25 17.41
C TYR A 164 -13.46 1.32 17.91
N THR A 165 -13.59 0.03 17.57
CA THR A 165 -12.57 -0.99 17.82
C THR A 165 -11.90 -1.34 16.50
N ALA A 166 -10.60 -1.08 16.35
CA ALA A 166 -9.89 -1.45 15.13
C ALA A 166 -9.42 -2.90 15.23
N TRP A 167 -9.88 -3.72 14.30
CA TRP A 167 -9.41 -5.09 14.12
C TRP A 167 -8.47 -5.15 12.92
N ILE A 168 -7.19 -4.92 13.18
CA ILE A 168 -6.12 -4.87 12.19
C ILE A 168 -5.72 -6.30 11.85
N GLY A 169 -5.80 -6.67 10.57
CA GLY A 169 -5.54 -8.04 10.09
C GLY A 169 -6.79 -8.89 9.87
N THR A 170 -7.99 -8.32 10.06
CA THR A 170 -9.23 -8.92 9.57
C THR A 170 -9.22 -9.05 8.04
N LEU A 171 -10.03 -9.95 7.49
CA LEU A 171 -10.18 -10.11 6.05
C LEU A 171 -10.62 -8.81 5.34
N SER A 172 -11.44 -7.99 5.99
CA SER A 172 -11.83 -6.66 5.48
C SER A 172 -10.66 -5.66 5.49
N TRP A 173 -9.78 -5.75 6.50
CA TRP A 173 -8.56 -4.94 6.54
C TRP A 173 -7.61 -5.34 5.42
N TRP A 174 -7.45 -6.65 5.18
CA TRP A 174 -6.66 -7.17 4.07
C TRP A 174 -7.19 -6.71 2.71
N ASP A 175 -8.50 -6.63 2.52
CA ASP A 175 -9.09 -6.11 1.28
C ASP A 175 -8.61 -4.67 1.02
N GLY A 176 -8.70 -3.81 2.03
CA GLY A 176 -8.17 -2.45 1.95
C GLY A 176 -6.67 -2.43 1.66
N PHE A 177 -5.87 -3.22 2.38
CA PHE A 177 -4.43 -3.27 2.18
C PHE A 177 -4.05 -3.66 0.74
N TRP A 178 -4.65 -4.72 0.20
CA TRP A 178 -4.37 -5.17 -1.17
C TRP A 178 -4.86 -4.19 -2.24
N ILE A 179 -5.98 -3.52 -2.01
CA ILE A 179 -6.45 -2.41 -2.87
C ILE A 179 -5.40 -1.30 -2.92
N ALA A 180 -4.86 -0.89 -1.76
CA ALA A 180 -3.83 0.13 -1.71
C ALA A 180 -2.55 -0.29 -2.46
N VAL A 181 -2.11 -1.53 -2.29
CA VAL A 181 -0.95 -2.09 -3.00
C VAL A 181 -1.18 -2.11 -4.51
N ALA A 182 -2.33 -2.62 -4.96
CA ALA A 182 -2.69 -2.66 -6.38
C ALA A 182 -2.73 -1.25 -6.98
N THR A 183 -3.32 -0.30 -6.26
CA THR A 183 -3.45 1.10 -6.69
C THR A 183 -2.09 1.78 -6.79
N ALA A 184 -1.20 1.58 -5.81
CA ALA A 184 0.16 2.12 -5.85
C ALA A 184 0.96 1.59 -7.05
N ARG A 185 0.78 0.29 -7.37
CA ARG A 185 1.42 -0.35 -8.53
C ARG A 185 0.91 0.23 -9.85
N LEU A 186 -0.41 0.26 -10.01
CA LEU A 186 -1.05 0.78 -11.21
C LEU A 186 -0.68 2.24 -11.44
N PHE A 187 -0.69 3.05 -10.38
CA PHE A 187 -0.34 4.46 -10.46
C PHE A 187 1.13 4.68 -10.80
N ALA A 188 2.06 3.95 -10.16
CA ALA A 188 3.48 4.04 -10.50
C ALA A 188 3.76 3.57 -11.94
N PHE A 189 3.05 2.55 -12.43
CA PHE A 189 3.13 2.11 -13.81
C PHE A 189 2.59 3.16 -14.78
N ALA A 190 1.43 3.76 -14.48
CA ALA A 190 0.85 4.86 -15.25
C ALA A 190 1.79 6.07 -15.34
N LEU A 191 2.44 6.45 -14.24
CA LEU A 191 3.44 7.52 -14.22
C LEU A 191 4.67 7.19 -15.07
N LYS A 192 5.15 5.93 -15.04
CA LYS A 192 6.25 5.48 -15.90
C LYS A 192 5.86 5.55 -17.38
N LEU A 193 4.66 5.10 -17.74
CA LEU A 193 4.14 5.20 -19.10
C LEU A 193 3.98 6.64 -19.56
N LEU A 194 3.44 7.52 -18.72
CA LEU A 194 3.27 8.94 -19.02
C LEU A 194 4.63 9.61 -19.28
N ARG A 195 5.62 9.35 -18.42
CA ARG A 195 6.98 9.88 -18.60
C ARG A 195 7.62 9.38 -19.91
N ALA A 196 7.42 8.10 -20.25
CA ALA A 196 7.93 7.53 -21.50
C ALA A 196 7.21 8.09 -22.74
N ALA A 197 5.91 8.37 -22.65
CA ALA A 197 5.16 8.99 -23.73
C ALA A 197 5.60 10.46 -23.95
N LEU A 198 5.76 11.22 -22.87
CA LEU A 198 6.21 12.61 -22.92
C LEU A 198 7.65 12.75 -23.45
N SER A 199 8.56 11.84 -23.09
CA SER A 199 9.92 11.87 -23.62
C SER A 199 9.97 11.59 -25.13
N LYS A 200 9.15 10.65 -25.63
CA LYS A 200 9.02 10.38 -27.07
C LYS A 200 8.42 11.56 -27.83
N LEU A 201 7.40 12.21 -27.26
CA LEU A 201 6.83 13.43 -27.84
C LEU A 201 7.86 14.55 -27.92
N GLY A 202 8.68 14.75 -26.88
CA GLY A 202 9.76 15.73 -26.87
C GLY A 202 10.76 15.51 -28.02
N ILE A 203 11.19 14.27 -28.24
CA ILE A 203 12.12 13.91 -29.33
C ILE A 203 11.49 14.20 -30.71
N LEU A 204 10.21 13.86 -30.88
CA LEU A 204 9.47 14.10 -32.12
C LEU A 204 9.30 15.59 -32.42
N PHE A 205 8.98 16.41 -31.40
CA PHE A 205 8.93 17.87 -31.54
C PHE A 205 10.29 18.48 -31.87
N TRP A 206 11.38 17.93 -31.33
CA TRP A 206 12.73 18.38 -31.66
C TRP A 206 13.11 18.07 -33.11
N HIS A 207 12.76 16.87 -33.60
CA HIS A 207 12.98 16.51 -35.02
C HIS A 207 12.19 17.42 -35.97
N MET A 208 10.95 17.80 -35.62
CA MET A 208 10.16 18.73 -36.44
C MET A 208 10.72 20.17 -36.45
N LYS A 209 11.39 20.62 -35.39
CA LYS A 209 12.03 21.95 -35.34
C LYS A 209 13.41 21.99 -36.03
N GLY A 210 14.15 20.88 -36.05
CA GLY A 210 15.48 20.80 -36.68
C GLY A 210 15.48 20.70 -38.21
N GLY A 211 14.31 20.57 -38.86
CA GLY A 211 14.17 20.32 -40.30
C GLY A 211 14.05 21.54 -41.21
N ARG A 212 14.33 22.77 -40.75
CA ARG A 212 14.26 23.97 -41.59
C ARG A 212 15.51 24.85 -41.43
N SER A 213 16.55 24.48 -42.16
CA SER A 213 17.59 25.40 -42.61
C SER A 213 18.00 24.97 -44.03
N SER A 214 17.16 25.33 -45.00
CA SER A 214 17.48 25.32 -46.43
C SER A 214 16.87 26.56 -47.05
#